data_AF-A0A958D2P2-F1
#
_entry.id   AF-A0A958D2P2-F1
#
_cell.length_a   1.000
_cell.length_b   1.000
_cell.length_c   1.000
_cell.angle_alpha   90.00
_cell.angle_beta   90.00
_cell.angle_gamma   90.00
#
_symmetry.space_group_name_H-M   'P 1'
#
loop_
_entity.id
_entity.type
_entity.pdbx_description
1 polymer ?
#
loop_
_entity_poly.entity_id
_entity_poly.type
_entity_poly.pdbx_seq_one_letter_code
_entity_poly.pdbx_strand_id
1 'polypeptide(L)'
;MTQPTFIPLDFTEYPPDEMQRRAEAFYAELSRRRTVREFSDRPVPRALIETCLLAAGSAPNGANLQPWHFVAVAAPAIKRQIRAAAEAE
;
A
#
# COMPACT_ATOMS: atom_id res chain seq x y z
N MET A 1 10.92 27.63 -14.28
CA MET A 1 10.00 26.52 -14.00
C MET A 1 9.21 26.25 -15.25
N THR A 2 9.28 25.04 -15.81
CA THR A 2 8.53 24.66 -17.01
C THR A 2 7.04 24.61 -16.65
N GLN A 3 6.17 25.18 -17.50
CA GLN A 3 4.73 25.06 -17.27
C GLN A 3 4.30 23.60 -17.42
N PRO A 4 3.40 23.10 -16.54
CA PRO A 4 2.88 21.74 -16.67
C PRO A 4 2.03 21.62 -17.94
N THR A 5 2.20 20.51 -18.65
CA THR A 5 1.33 20.13 -19.75
C THR A 5 0.12 19.37 -19.20
N PHE A 6 -1.08 19.79 -19.56
CA PHE A 6 -2.31 19.10 -19.20
C PHE A 6 -2.66 18.06 -20.26
N ILE A 7 -3.18 16.93 -19.82
CA ILE A 7 -3.69 15.85 -20.69
C ILE A 7 -5.15 15.55 -20.33
N PRO A 8 -5.99 15.10 -21.28
CA PRO A 8 -7.33 14.61 -20.97
C PRO A 8 -7.28 13.45 -19.96
N LEU A 9 -8.24 13.43 -19.03
CA LEU A 9 -8.36 12.33 -18.08
C LEU A 9 -8.89 11.08 -18.79
N ASP A 10 -8.15 10.00 -18.71
CA ASP A 10 -8.62 8.66 -19.08
C ASP A 10 -9.31 8.02 -17.87
N PHE A 11 -10.64 7.93 -17.91
CA PHE A 11 -11.44 7.33 -16.85
C PHE A 11 -12.52 6.43 -17.43
N THR A 12 -12.90 5.41 -16.66
CA THR A 12 -13.98 4.49 -17.00
C THR A 12 -15.21 4.78 -16.15
N GLU A 13 -16.32 5.12 -16.79
CA GLU A 13 -17.62 5.22 -16.15
C GLU A 13 -18.36 3.88 -16.19
N TYR A 14 -19.05 3.53 -15.11
CA TYR A 14 -19.82 2.30 -14.97
C TYR A 14 -21.30 2.63 -14.68
N PRO A 15 -22.26 1.78 -15.10
CA PRO A 15 -23.65 1.93 -14.71
C PRO A 15 -23.83 1.89 -13.17
N PRO A 16 -24.81 2.62 -12.60
CA PRO A 16 -24.97 2.73 -11.15
C PRO A 16 -25.11 1.39 -10.41
N ASP A 17 -25.77 0.40 -11.01
CA ASP A 17 -25.92 -0.93 -10.44
C ASP A 17 -24.58 -1.69 -10.38
N GLU A 18 -23.71 -1.52 -11.38
CA GLU A 18 -22.36 -2.07 -11.36
C GLU A 18 -21.48 -1.37 -10.34
N MET A 19 -21.56 -0.03 -10.25
CA MET A 19 -20.84 0.73 -9.23
C MET A 19 -21.20 0.25 -7.82
N GLN A 20 -22.49 0.05 -7.55
CA GLN A 20 -22.97 -0.46 -6.26
C GLN A 20 -22.40 -1.86 -5.96
N ARG A 21 -22.47 -2.79 -6.90
CA ARG A 21 -21.91 -4.15 -6.72
C ARG A 21 -20.42 -4.12 -6.42
N ARG A 22 -19.65 -3.29 -7.13
CA ARG A 22 -18.20 -3.17 -6.93
C ARG A 22 -17.87 -2.57 -5.57
N ALA A 23 -18.61 -1.55 -5.14
CA ALA A 23 -18.46 -0.95 -3.83
C ALA A 23 -18.74 -1.94 -2.70
N GLU A 24 -19.82 -2.73 -2.81
CA GLU A 24 -20.17 -3.76 -1.83
C GLU A 24 -19.11 -4.87 -1.75
N ALA A 25 -18.62 -5.35 -2.89
CA ALA A 25 -17.55 -6.35 -2.93
C ALA A 25 -16.26 -5.84 -2.30
N PHE A 26 -15.88 -4.59 -2.60
CA PHE A 26 -14.68 -3.98 -2.02
C PHE A 26 -14.83 -3.76 -0.51
N TYR A 27 -16.00 -3.27 -0.07
CA TYR A 27 -16.33 -3.15 1.35
C TYR A 27 -16.24 -4.50 2.06
N ALA A 28 -16.84 -5.55 1.49
CA ALA A 28 -16.80 -6.89 2.06
C ALA A 28 -15.36 -7.39 2.22
N GLU A 29 -14.49 -7.17 1.22
CA GLU A 29 -13.08 -7.57 1.31
C GLU A 29 -12.32 -6.78 2.38
N LEU A 30 -12.47 -5.46 2.42
CA LEU A 30 -11.82 -4.62 3.44
C LEU A 30 -12.32 -4.92 4.86
N SER A 31 -13.60 -5.28 5.01
CA SER A 31 -14.21 -5.59 6.32
C SER A 31 -13.60 -6.82 6.98
N ARG A 32 -13.05 -7.75 6.19
CA ARG A 32 -12.35 -8.95 6.67
C ARG A 32 -10.98 -8.64 7.26
N ARG A 33 -10.38 -7.49 6.93
CA ARG A 33 -9.05 -7.12 7.41
C ARG A 33 -9.05 -6.91 8.93
N ARG A 34 -8.18 -7.64 9.61
CA ARG A 34 -7.91 -7.48 11.06
C ARG A 34 -6.44 -7.13 11.28
N THR A 35 -6.16 -6.42 12.36
CA THR A 35 -4.79 -6.25 12.84
C THR A 35 -4.35 -7.56 13.49
N VAL A 36 -3.39 -8.25 12.87
CA VAL A 36 -2.80 -9.50 13.35
C VAL A 36 -1.47 -9.19 14.04
N ARG A 37 -1.17 -9.87 15.15
CA ARG A 37 0.07 -9.69 15.94
C ARG A 37 0.90 -10.96 16.07
N GLU A 38 0.44 -12.07 15.50
CA GLU A 38 1.11 -13.37 15.49
C GLU A 38 1.34 -13.77 14.02
N PHE A 39 2.59 -13.91 13.62
CA PHE A 39 2.99 -14.08 12.23
C PHE A 39 3.74 -15.40 12.01
N SER A 40 3.48 -16.05 10.87
CA SER A 40 4.27 -17.21 10.42
C SER A 40 5.64 -16.77 9.89
N ASP A 41 6.61 -17.68 9.98
CA ASP A 41 7.95 -17.58 9.38
C ASP A 41 8.00 -17.91 7.87
N ARG A 42 6.85 -18.29 7.28
CA ARG A 42 6.74 -18.61 5.86
C ARG A 42 7.22 -17.42 5.00
N PRO A 43 8.14 -17.65 4.04
CA PRO A 43 8.62 -16.58 3.18
C PRO A 43 7.50 -16.05 2.28
N VAL A 44 7.50 -14.74 2.06
CA VAL A 44 6.63 -14.05 1.11
C VAL A 44 7.46 -13.68 -0.12
N PRO A 45 7.00 -13.98 -1.36
CA PRO A 45 7.68 -13.55 -2.57
C PRO A 45 7.88 -12.03 -2.61
N ARG A 46 9.10 -11.61 -2.93
CA ARG A 46 9.48 -10.19 -3.00
C ARG A 46 8.59 -9.38 -3.94
N ALA A 47 8.24 -9.92 -5.10
CA ALA A 47 7.39 -9.26 -6.09
C ALA A 47 5.99 -8.87 -5.55
N LEU A 48 5.45 -9.65 -4.61
CA LEU A 48 4.18 -9.32 -3.95
C LEU A 48 4.33 -8.08 -3.07
N ILE A 49 5.42 -8.01 -2.30
CA ILE A 49 5.72 -6.82 -1.47
C ILE A 49 5.89 -5.59 -2.36
N GLU A 50 6.64 -5.71 -3.47
CA GLU A 50 6.86 -4.60 -4.41
C GLU A 50 5.54 -4.11 -5.03
N THR A 51 4.64 -5.02 -5.40
CA THR A 51 3.32 -4.65 -5.95
C THR A 51 2.47 -3.91 -4.91
N CYS A 52 2.48 -4.34 -3.65
CA CYS A 52 1.80 -3.63 -2.57
C CYS A 52 2.39 -2.21 -2.35
N LEU A 53 3.70 -2.05 -2.49
CA LEU A 53 4.36 -0.73 -2.37
C LEU A 53 4.00 0.19 -3.55
N LEU A 54 3.89 -0.34 -4.78
CA LEU A 54 3.42 0.43 -5.93
C LEU A 54 2.00 0.95 -5.72
N ALA A 55 1.11 0.11 -5.17
CA ALA A 55 -0.25 0.52 -4.81
C ALA A 55 -0.25 1.60 -3.71
N ALA A 56 0.60 1.49 -2.69
CA ALA A 56 0.73 2.53 -1.67
C ALA A 56 1.24 3.86 -2.25
N GLY A 57 2.19 3.80 -3.19
CA GLY A 57 2.78 4.96 -3.85
C GLY A 57 1.82 5.74 -4.75
N SER A 58 0.66 5.16 -5.12
CA SER A 58 -0.35 5.87 -5.91
C SER A 58 -1.20 6.86 -5.10
N ALA A 59 -0.99 6.96 -3.79
CA ALA A 59 -1.70 7.91 -2.96
C ALA A 59 -1.40 9.37 -3.39
N PRO A 60 -2.40 10.26 -3.41
CA PRO A 60 -2.16 11.68 -3.67
C PRO A 60 -1.36 12.30 -2.52
N ASN A 61 -0.56 13.32 -2.82
CA ASN A 61 0.19 14.08 -1.82
C ASN A 61 0.33 15.55 -2.24
N GLY A 62 0.56 16.41 -1.25
CA GLY A 62 0.67 17.86 -1.46
C GLY A 62 1.80 18.19 -2.44
N ALA A 63 1.47 19.01 -3.45
CA ALA A 63 2.39 19.44 -4.50
C ALA A 63 3.10 18.29 -5.26
N ASN A 64 2.57 17.05 -5.21
CA ASN A 64 3.17 15.87 -5.82
C ASN A 64 4.65 15.63 -5.41
N LEU A 65 5.01 15.96 -4.17
CA LEU A 65 6.36 15.75 -3.62
C LEU A 65 6.72 14.27 -3.40
N GLN A 66 5.73 13.39 -3.31
CA GLN A 66 5.89 11.97 -2.97
C GLN A 66 6.78 11.76 -1.73
N PRO A 67 6.42 12.35 -0.57
CA PRO A 67 7.30 12.46 0.60
C PRO A 67 7.37 11.17 1.42
N TRP A 68 7.37 10.01 0.77
CA TRP A 68 7.41 8.69 1.39
C TRP A 68 8.64 7.91 0.96
N HIS A 69 9.23 7.21 1.92
CA HIS A 69 10.29 6.24 1.68
C HIS A 69 9.91 4.92 2.36
N PHE A 70 9.81 3.85 1.58
CA PHE A 70 9.47 2.52 2.08
C PHE A 70 10.74 1.68 2.22
N VAL A 71 11.02 1.20 3.43
CA VAL A 71 12.19 0.33 3.72
C VAL A 71 11.71 -1.10 4.01
N ALA A 72 11.99 -2.02 3.09
CA ALA A 72 11.67 -3.44 3.27
C ALA A 72 12.86 -4.21 3.87
N VAL A 73 12.72 -4.73 5.09
CA VAL A 73 13.79 -5.43 5.81
C VAL A 73 13.55 -6.94 5.86
N ALA A 74 14.30 -7.71 5.07
CA ALA A 74 14.27 -9.17 5.10
C ALA A 74 15.34 -9.78 6.02
N ALA A 75 16.47 -9.09 6.22
CA ALA A 75 17.63 -9.60 6.94
C ALA A 75 17.33 -9.91 8.42
N PRO A 76 17.49 -11.17 8.89
CA PRO A 76 17.18 -11.55 10.28
C PRO A 76 18.03 -10.81 11.33
N ALA A 77 19.27 -10.45 11.00
CA ALA A 77 20.13 -9.68 11.89
C ALA A 77 19.57 -8.28 12.16
N ILE A 78 19.14 -7.58 11.11
CA ILE A 78 18.58 -6.22 11.21
C ILE A 78 17.22 -6.25 11.94
N LYS A 79 16.35 -7.21 11.63
CA LYS A 79 15.06 -7.37 12.34
C LYS A 79 15.25 -7.58 13.85
N ARG A 80 16.27 -8.35 14.25
CA ARG A 80 16.61 -8.56 15.67
C ARG A 80 17.05 -7.27 16.36
N GLN A 81 17.88 -6.46 15.69
CA GLN A 81 18.30 -5.15 16.22
C GLN A 81 17.11 -4.20 16.41
N ILE A 82 16.23 -4.10 15.41
CA ILE A 82 15.01 -3.28 15.48
C ILE A 82 14.11 -3.73 16.65
N ARG A 83 13.90 -5.04 16.79
CA ARG A 83 13.09 -5.60 17.89
C ARG A 83 13.65 -5.23 19.26
N ALA A 84 14.95 -5.45 19.49
CA ALA A 84 15.56 -5.17 20.79
C ALA A 84 15.48 -3.69 21.17
N ALA A 85 15.62 -2.78 20.20
CA ALA A 85 15.45 -1.35 20.43
C ALA A 85 14.00 -0.97 20.76
N ALA A 86 13.02 -1.57 20.07
CA ALA A 86 11.59 -1.29 20.29
C ALA A 86 11.07 -1.86 21.63
N GLU A 87 11.62 -2.95 22.14
CA GLU A 87 11.24 -3.55 23.44
C GLU A 87 11.84 -2.80 24.65
N ALA A 88 12.79 -1.89 24.44
CA ALA A 88 13.45 -1.11 25.49
C ALA A 88 12.79 0.27 25.75
N GLU A 89 11.83 0.68 24.92
CA GLU A 89 10.98 1.88 25.09
C GLU A 89 9.83 1.62 26.07
#